data_AF-A0A353RQI8-F1
#
_entry.id   AF-A0A353RQI8-F1
#
_cell.length_a   1.000
_cell.length_b   1.000
_cell.length_c   1.000
_cell.angle_alpha   90.00
_cell.angle_beta   90.00
_cell.angle_gamma   90.00
#
_symmetry.space_group_name_H-M   'P 1'
#
loop_
_entity.id
_entity.type
_entity.pdbx_description
1 polymer ?
#
loop_
_entity_poly.entity_id
_entity_poly.type
_entity_poly.pdbx_seq_one_letter_code
_entity_poly.pdbx_strand_id
1 'polypeptide(L)'
;MTKTLLLMRHGKSSWKDKKIPDYERPLKKRGKAASAEIGKILRENELIPQAIFSSPALRASETAEIVAKESGFPGKITFIDSFYMAEPDVYINYLKGLDDSLERVMIISHNPGLEAFMQLLDGRLEALPTGSLAYLCLDINHWSDLSFETNAELIGFWDAETELEQKKEKETLEKEEKEMAKDKKDKEKKDKKEKKEKKEKKNKK
;
A
#
# COMPACT_ATOMS: atom_id res chain seq x y z
N MET A 1 24.06 -9.65 -8.41
CA MET A 1 23.10 -8.56 -8.16
C MET A 1 21.86 -9.23 -7.60
N THR A 2 21.36 -8.81 -6.44
CA THR A 2 20.17 -9.42 -5.82
C THR A 2 18.90 -8.93 -6.51
N LYS A 3 17.88 -9.80 -6.61
CA LYS A 3 16.59 -9.47 -7.21
C LYS A 3 15.62 -8.95 -6.15
N THR A 4 14.85 -7.92 -6.48
CA THR A 4 13.78 -7.39 -5.62
C THR A 4 12.42 -7.90 -6.06
N LEU A 5 11.67 -8.46 -5.11
CA LEU A 5 10.31 -8.94 -5.31
C LEU A 5 9.35 -8.18 -4.38
N LEU A 6 8.40 -7.48 -4.99
CA LEU A 6 7.32 -6.79 -4.29
C LEU A 6 6.05 -7.66 -4.37
N LEU A 7 5.53 -8.12 -3.25
CA LEU A 7 4.30 -8.91 -3.19
C LEU A 7 3.19 -8.10 -2.56
N MET A 8 2.08 -7.94 -3.26
CA MET A 8 0.91 -7.25 -2.74
C MET A 8 -0.33 -8.10 -2.91
N ARG A 9 -1.04 -8.35 -1.80
CA ARG A 9 -2.39 -8.90 -1.90
C ARG A 9 -3.34 -7.81 -2.38
N HIS A 10 -4.26 -8.17 -3.27
CA HIS A 10 -5.29 -7.24 -3.74
C HIS A 10 -6.00 -6.49 -2.59
N GLY A 11 -6.45 -5.27 -2.87
CA GLY A 11 -7.18 -4.45 -1.90
C GLY A 11 -8.51 -5.07 -1.47
N LYS A 12 -9.11 -4.55 -0.38
CA LYS A 12 -10.37 -5.07 0.15
C LYS A 12 -11.49 -5.06 -0.90
N SER A 13 -12.05 -6.23 -1.22
CA SER A 13 -13.10 -6.41 -2.23
C SER A 13 -14.53 -6.36 -1.68
N SER A 14 -15.50 -6.08 -2.56
CA SER A 14 -16.92 -5.96 -2.27
C SER A 14 -17.61 -7.32 -2.18
N TRP A 15 -18.64 -7.38 -1.33
CA TRP A 15 -19.58 -8.50 -1.19
C TRP A 15 -21.03 -8.00 -1.20
N LYS A 16 -21.25 -6.74 -1.61
CA LYS A 16 -22.56 -6.08 -1.53
C LYS A 16 -23.58 -6.74 -2.45
N ASP A 17 -23.15 -7.19 -3.60
CA ASP A 17 -23.95 -8.00 -4.50
C ASP A 17 -23.50 -9.46 -4.37
N LYS A 18 -24.41 -10.36 -3.99
CA LYS A 18 -24.12 -11.80 -3.89
C LYS A 18 -24.32 -12.52 -5.22
N LYS A 19 -24.85 -11.84 -6.24
CA LYS A 19 -25.13 -12.41 -7.56
C LYS A 19 -23.95 -12.30 -8.52
N ILE A 20 -22.94 -11.48 -8.21
CA ILE A 20 -21.74 -11.35 -9.04
C ILE A 20 -20.78 -12.54 -8.82
N PRO A 21 -20.21 -13.12 -9.89
CA PRO A 21 -19.17 -14.13 -9.79
C PRO A 21 -17.96 -13.64 -8.97
N ASP A 22 -17.24 -14.53 -8.28
CA ASP A 22 -16.10 -14.10 -7.45
C ASP A 22 -15.06 -13.29 -8.25
N TYR A 23 -14.77 -13.74 -9.46
CA TYR A 23 -13.83 -13.14 -10.39
C TYR A 23 -14.18 -11.68 -10.73
N GLU A 24 -15.46 -11.33 -10.75
CA GLU A 24 -15.98 -10.00 -11.10
C GLU A 24 -16.21 -9.10 -9.88
N ARG A 25 -15.79 -9.53 -8.68
CA ARG A 25 -16.00 -8.73 -7.47
C ARG A 25 -15.11 -7.48 -7.50
N PRO A 26 -15.69 -6.27 -7.44
CA PRO A 26 -14.91 -5.04 -7.46
C PRO A 26 -14.31 -4.73 -6.09
N LEU A 27 -13.36 -3.79 -6.05
CA LEU A 27 -12.86 -3.20 -4.82
C LEU A 27 -13.94 -2.40 -4.07
N LYS A 28 -13.88 -2.44 -2.73
CA LYS A 28 -14.59 -1.47 -1.88
C LYS A 28 -13.83 -0.15 -1.85
N LYS A 29 -14.51 0.94 -1.42
CA LYS A 29 -13.89 2.26 -1.21
C LYS A 29 -12.60 2.21 -0.40
N ARG A 30 -12.58 1.40 0.69
CA ARG A 30 -11.37 1.22 1.51
C ARG A 30 -10.25 0.48 0.78
N GLY A 31 -10.59 -0.53 -0.03
CA GLY A 31 -9.61 -1.22 -0.88
C GLY A 31 -8.95 -0.27 -1.88
N LYS A 32 -9.75 0.59 -2.54
CA LYS A 32 -9.22 1.62 -3.45
C LYS A 32 -8.30 2.62 -2.74
N ALA A 33 -8.65 3.04 -1.53
CA ALA A 33 -7.81 3.93 -0.73
C ALA A 33 -6.48 3.27 -0.32
N ALA A 34 -6.52 2.02 0.13
CA ALA A 34 -5.33 1.24 0.47
C ALA A 34 -4.41 1.05 -0.74
N SER A 35 -4.95 0.71 -1.91
CA SER A 35 -4.18 0.60 -3.14
C SER A 35 -3.50 1.91 -3.53
N ALA A 36 -4.18 3.04 -3.35
CA ALA A 36 -3.60 4.36 -3.63
C ALA A 36 -2.47 4.71 -2.64
N GLU A 37 -2.64 4.34 -1.37
CA GLU A 37 -1.64 4.53 -0.34
C GLU A 37 -0.36 3.72 -0.63
N ILE A 38 -0.49 2.45 -1.01
CA ILE A 38 0.66 1.64 -1.45
C ILE A 38 1.36 2.27 -2.65
N GLY A 39 0.62 2.77 -3.65
CA GLY A 39 1.23 3.47 -4.78
C GLY A 39 2.08 4.66 -4.35
N LYS A 40 1.62 5.45 -3.38
CA LYS A 40 2.40 6.57 -2.81
C LYS A 40 3.62 6.09 -2.05
N ILE A 41 3.48 5.06 -1.22
CA ILE A 41 4.59 4.43 -0.49
C ILE A 41 5.69 3.98 -1.47
N LEU A 42 5.32 3.33 -2.58
CA LEU A 42 6.29 2.92 -3.61
C LEU A 42 7.04 4.12 -4.19
N ARG A 43 6.35 5.23 -4.46
CA ARG A 43 6.98 6.44 -4.99
C ARG A 43 7.88 7.13 -3.97
N GLU A 44 7.41 7.28 -2.73
CA GLU A 44 8.11 7.98 -1.65
C GLU A 44 9.38 7.24 -1.19
N ASN A 45 9.41 5.91 -1.34
CA ASN A 45 10.55 5.07 -0.97
C ASN A 45 11.42 4.67 -2.17
N GLU A 46 11.21 5.26 -3.35
CA GLU A 46 11.95 4.93 -4.59
C GLU A 46 11.88 3.43 -4.95
N LEU A 47 10.73 2.80 -4.68
CA LEU A 47 10.48 1.36 -4.90
C LEU A 47 9.64 1.08 -6.16
N ILE A 48 9.58 1.98 -7.12
CA ILE A 48 8.77 1.81 -8.34
C ILE A 48 9.30 0.58 -9.13
N PRO A 49 8.47 -0.47 -9.38
CA PRO A 49 8.91 -1.66 -10.10
C PRO A 49 9.17 -1.39 -11.58
N GLN A 50 10.00 -2.23 -12.21
CA GLN A 50 10.19 -2.23 -13.66
C GLN A 50 9.05 -2.98 -14.38
N ALA A 51 8.42 -3.94 -13.70
CA ALA A 51 7.26 -4.67 -14.22
C ALA A 51 6.24 -4.96 -13.12
N ILE A 52 4.96 -4.88 -13.46
CA ILE A 52 3.83 -5.26 -12.60
C ILE A 52 3.10 -6.44 -13.26
N PHE A 53 2.98 -7.54 -12.52
CA PHE A 53 2.23 -8.73 -12.90
C PHE A 53 1.02 -8.87 -11.98
N SER A 54 -0.16 -9.09 -12.54
CA SER A 54 -1.37 -9.18 -11.72
C SER A 54 -2.34 -10.25 -12.20
N SER A 55 -3.10 -10.81 -11.27
CA SER A 55 -4.29 -11.58 -11.63
C SER A 55 -5.32 -10.69 -12.34
N PRO A 56 -5.97 -11.21 -13.41
CA PRO A 56 -6.99 -10.45 -14.16
C PRO A 56 -8.34 -10.31 -13.43
N ALA A 57 -8.55 -11.00 -12.30
CA ALA A 57 -9.77 -10.83 -11.50
C ALA A 57 -9.96 -9.37 -11.08
N LEU A 58 -11.19 -8.87 -11.14
CA LEU A 58 -11.48 -7.43 -11.13
C LEU A 58 -10.86 -6.68 -9.95
N ARG A 59 -10.91 -7.25 -8.74
CA ARG A 59 -10.28 -6.65 -7.54
C ARG A 59 -8.76 -6.53 -7.63
N ALA A 60 -8.09 -7.48 -8.28
CA ALA A 60 -6.63 -7.49 -8.41
C ALA A 60 -6.21 -6.53 -9.53
N SER A 61 -6.90 -6.55 -10.66
CA SER A 61 -6.66 -5.60 -11.76
C SER A 61 -6.94 -4.14 -11.35
N GLU A 62 -8.07 -3.85 -10.71
CA GLU A 62 -8.33 -2.50 -10.15
C GLU A 62 -7.24 -2.09 -9.14
N THR A 63 -6.73 -3.03 -8.33
CA THR A 63 -5.63 -2.75 -7.39
C THR A 63 -4.37 -2.36 -8.16
N ALA A 64 -4.00 -3.14 -9.17
CA ALA A 64 -2.81 -2.90 -9.99
C ALA A 64 -2.86 -1.57 -10.73
N GLU A 65 -4.00 -1.24 -11.32
CA GLU A 65 -4.20 0.03 -12.02
C GLU A 65 -4.06 1.23 -11.08
N ILE A 66 -4.65 1.17 -9.88
CA ILE A 66 -4.54 2.24 -8.89
C ILE A 66 -3.08 2.38 -8.42
N VAL A 67 -2.42 1.27 -8.08
CA VAL A 67 -1.02 1.27 -7.63
C VAL A 67 -0.09 1.83 -8.71
N ALA A 68 -0.24 1.38 -9.95
CA ALA A 68 0.56 1.85 -11.09
C ALA A 68 0.40 3.37 -11.28
N LYS A 69 -0.85 3.85 -11.25
CA LYS A 69 -1.15 5.28 -11.39
C LYS A 69 -0.53 6.11 -10.27
N GLU A 70 -0.72 5.73 -9.01
CA GLU A 70 -0.30 6.53 -7.86
C GLU A 70 1.21 6.47 -7.62
N SER A 71 1.87 5.35 -8.00
CA SER A 71 3.32 5.24 -7.97
C SER A 71 4.03 5.96 -9.12
N GLY A 72 3.32 6.29 -10.20
CA GLY A 72 3.92 6.83 -11.41
C GLY A 72 4.65 5.77 -12.24
N PHE A 73 4.24 4.50 -12.14
CA PHE A 73 4.80 3.40 -12.92
C PHE A 73 4.68 3.68 -14.42
N PRO A 74 5.79 3.71 -15.18
CA PRO A 74 5.77 4.10 -16.59
C PRO A 74 5.44 2.95 -17.55
N GLY A 75 5.45 1.71 -17.07
CA GLY A 75 5.28 0.50 -17.88
C GLY A 75 3.81 0.08 -18.05
N LYS A 76 3.64 -1.11 -18.64
CA LYS A 76 2.32 -1.77 -18.76
C LYS A 76 2.18 -2.85 -17.70
N ILE A 77 0.99 -2.94 -17.11
CA ILE A 77 0.63 -4.07 -16.26
C ILE A 77 0.42 -5.28 -17.16
N THR A 78 1.02 -6.41 -16.80
CA THR A 78 0.81 -7.68 -17.50
C THR A 78 -0.13 -8.54 -16.66
N PHE A 79 -1.24 -8.95 -17.25
CA PHE A 79 -2.23 -9.79 -16.58
C PHE A 79 -1.97 -11.27 -16.87
N ILE A 80 -1.89 -12.06 -15.79
CA ILE A 80 -1.55 -13.48 -15.84
C ILE A 80 -2.73 -14.29 -15.32
N ASP A 81 -3.40 -15.02 -16.20
CA ASP A 81 -4.62 -15.79 -15.87
C ASP A 81 -4.38 -16.76 -14.72
N SER A 82 -3.24 -17.46 -14.73
CA SER A 82 -2.88 -18.42 -13.70
C SER A 82 -2.66 -17.80 -12.31
N PHE A 83 -2.52 -16.48 -12.18
CA PHE A 83 -2.40 -15.83 -10.87
C PHE A 83 -3.73 -15.78 -10.11
N TYR A 84 -4.87 -16.00 -10.79
CA TYR A 84 -6.14 -16.16 -10.06
C TYR A 84 -6.15 -17.49 -9.30
N MET A 85 -6.18 -17.41 -7.96
CA MET A 85 -6.09 -18.58 -7.07
C MET A 85 -4.78 -19.39 -7.26
N ALA A 86 -3.69 -18.74 -7.67
CA ALA A 86 -2.38 -19.37 -7.83
C ALA A 86 -1.84 -19.96 -6.52
N GLU A 87 -1.19 -21.11 -6.64
CA GLU A 87 -0.31 -21.70 -5.62
C GLU A 87 1.14 -21.19 -5.78
N PRO A 88 2.02 -21.38 -4.77
CA PRO A 88 3.40 -20.88 -4.81
C PRO A 88 4.22 -21.29 -6.04
N ASP A 89 4.04 -22.52 -6.54
CA ASP A 89 4.74 -23.06 -7.71
C ASP A 89 4.44 -22.23 -8.97
N VAL A 90 3.22 -21.70 -9.11
CA VAL A 90 2.81 -20.86 -10.24
C VAL A 90 3.65 -19.58 -10.29
N TYR A 91 3.87 -18.93 -9.13
CA TYR A 91 4.69 -17.72 -9.06
C TYR A 91 6.15 -18.02 -9.36
N ILE A 92 6.70 -19.11 -8.79
CA ILE A 92 8.08 -19.52 -9.04
C ILE A 92 8.29 -19.78 -10.53
N ASN A 93 7.44 -20.61 -11.15
CA ASN A 93 7.56 -20.96 -12.56
C ASN A 93 7.45 -19.74 -13.48
N TYR A 94 6.56 -18.80 -13.15
CA TYR A 94 6.43 -17.55 -13.90
C TYR A 94 7.66 -16.66 -13.75
N LEU A 95 8.11 -16.43 -12.51
CA LEU A 95 9.26 -15.57 -12.20
C LEU A 95 10.53 -16.11 -12.85
N LYS A 96 10.76 -17.43 -12.86
CA LYS A 96 11.93 -18.06 -13.51
C LYS A 96 12.07 -17.77 -15.00
N GLY A 97 10.97 -17.42 -15.68
CA GLY A 97 10.96 -17.08 -17.10
C GLY A 97 11.21 -15.59 -17.39
N LEU A 98 11.42 -14.76 -16.37
CA LEU A 98 11.65 -13.33 -16.56
C LEU A 98 13.05 -13.03 -17.07
N ASP A 99 13.16 -11.92 -17.80
CA ASP A 99 14.43 -11.38 -18.28
C ASP A 99 15.25 -10.82 -17.10
N ASP A 100 16.54 -11.14 -17.07
CA ASP A 100 17.43 -10.73 -15.98
C ASP A 100 17.71 -9.21 -15.94
N SER A 101 17.35 -8.43 -16.96
CA SER A 101 17.35 -6.97 -16.89
C SER A 101 16.30 -6.39 -15.94
N LEU A 102 15.31 -7.20 -15.55
CA LEU A 102 14.39 -6.87 -14.47
C LEU A 102 15.09 -7.15 -13.13
N GLU A 103 15.39 -6.10 -12.39
CA GLU A 103 15.93 -6.15 -11.03
C GLU A 103 14.82 -6.05 -9.98
N ARG A 104 13.71 -5.37 -10.30
CA ARG A 104 12.59 -5.12 -9.39
C ARG A 104 11.26 -5.38 -10.07
N VAL A 105 10.52 -6.37 -9.57
CA VAL A 105 9.19 -6.71 -10.09
C VAL A 105 8.15 -6.74 -8.98
N MET A 106 6.89 -6.52 -9.35
CA MET A 106 5.76 -6.55 -8.43
C MET A 106 4.71 -7.57 -8.88
N ILE A 107 4.21 -8.36 -7.92
CA ILE A 107 3.08 -9.27 -8.11
C ILE A 107 1.90 -8.77 -7.29
N ILE A 108 0.73 -8.65 -7.93
CA ILE A 108 -0.55 -8.31 -7.29
C ILE A 108 -1.52 -9.47 -7.46
N SER A 109 -1.77 -10.21 -6.38
CA SER A 109 -2.51 -11.47 -6.43
C SER A 109 -3.39 -11.73 -5.19
N HIS A 110 -3.71 -13.01 -4.91
CA HIS A 110 -4.69 -13.46 -3.92
C HIS A 110 -4.06 -14.40 -2.88
N ASN A 111 -4.61 -14.36 -1.67
CA ASN A 111 -4.39 -15.40 -0.67
C ASN A 111 -5.34 -16.58 -0.94
N PRO A 112 -5.00 -17.81 -0.49
CA PRO A 112 -3.86 -18.15 0.37
C PRO A 112 -2.50 -18.24 -0.34
N GLY A 113 -2.46 -18.48 -1.65
CA GLY A 113 -1.19 -18.85 -2.30
C GLY A 113 -0.14 -17.75 -2.36
N LEU A 114 -0.50 -16.47 -2.46
CA LEU A 114 0.48 -15.38 -2.40
C LEU A 114 1.15 -15.27 -1.02
N GLU A 115 0.37 -15.44 0.05
CA GLU A 115 0.89 -15.46 1.42
C GLU A 115 1.79 -16.68 1.64
N ALA A 116 1.35 -17.87 1.22
CA ALA A 116 2.18 -19.07 1.29
C ALA A 116 3.50 -18.90 0.52
N PHE A 117 3.48 -18.26 -0.65
CA PHE A 117 4.68 -17.96 -1.42
C PHE A 117 5.63 -17.01 -0.67
N MET A 118 5.11 -15.94 -0.05
CA MET A 118 5.91 -15.05 0.80
C MET A 118 6.56 -15.80 1.97
N GLN A 119 5.78 -16.62 2.68
CA GLN A 119 6.24 -17.38 3.84
C GLN A 119 7.31 -18.42 3.48
N LEU A 120 7.22 -19.02 2.28
CA LEU A 120 8.25 -19.93 1.77
C LEU A 120 9.59 -19.22 1.52
N LEU A 121 9.56 -17.95 1.10
CA LEU A 121 10.77 -17.18 0.79
C LEU A 121 11.46 -16.61 2.04
N ASP A 122 10.71 -16.00 2.96
CA ASP A 122 11.25 -15.38 4.19
C ASP A 122 11.40 -16.38 5.35
N GLY A 123 10.71 -17.52 5.28
CA GLY A 123 10.73 -18.54 6.34
C GLY A 123 9.96 -18.14 7.62
N ARG A 124 9.21 -17.03 7.58
CA ARG A 124 8.36 -16.55 8.69
C ARG A 124 6.88 -16.77 8.40
N LEU A 125 6.10 -16.97 9.45
CA LEU A 125 4.64 -17.13 9.38
C LEU A 125 3.90 -15.80 9.57
N GLU A 126 4.26 -14.81 8.77
CA GLU A 126 3.58 -13.51 8.75
C GLU A 126 2.37 -13.55 7.82
N ALA A 127 1.28 -12.91 8.23
CA ALA A 127 0.08 -12.79 7.42
C ALA A 127 0.28 -11.75 6.32
N LEU A 128 -0.43 -11.90 5.19
CA LEU A 128 -0.49 -10.89 4.12
C LEU A 128 -1.94 -10.36 4.00
N PRO A 129 -2.34 -9.36 4.83
CA PRO A 129 -3.67 -8.77 4.79
C PRO A 129 -4.04 -8.14 3.44
N THR A 130 -5.33 -7.90 3.20
CA THR A 130 -5.76 -7.28 1.92
C THR A 130 -5.17 -5.88 1.76
N GLY A 131 -4.50 -5.62 0.65
CA GLY A 131 -3.88 -4.33 0.36
C GLY A 131 -2.51 -4.12 1.02
N SER A 132 -1.98 -5.12 1.73
CA SER A 132 -0.62 -5.06 2.27
C SER A 132 0.44 -5.31 1.18
N LEU A 133 1.62 -4.74 1.37
CA LEU A 133 2.79 -4.86 0.51
C LEU A 133 3.96 -5.44 1.31
N ALA A 134 4.57 -6.51 0.81
CA ALA A 134 5.85 -7.03 1.27
C ALA A 134 6.95 -6.69 0.25
N TYR A 135 8.10 -6.23 0.73
CA TYR A 135 9.30 -5.98 -0.04
C TYR A 135 10.36 -7.00 0.37
N LEU A 136 10.65 -7.93 -0.54
CA LEU A 136 11.62 -9.00 -0.38
C LEU A 136 12.86 -8.74 -1.24
N CYS A 137 14.03 -8.98 -0.67
CA CYS A 137 15.31 -9.07 -1.38
C CYS A 137 15.67 -10.56 -1.53
N LEU A 138 15.71 -11.05 -2.77
CA LEU A 138 16.04 -12.43 -3.10
C LEU A 138 17.57 -12.57 -3.26
N ASP A 139 18.17 -13.56 -2.60
CA ASP A 139 19.59 -13.89 -2.75
C ASP A 139 19.83 -14.76 -4.00
N ILE A 140 19.49 -14.20 -5.16
CA ILE A 140 19.68 -14.82 -6.49
C ILE A 140 20.24 -13.80 -7.47
N ASN A 141 21.01 -14.27 -8.45
CA ASN A 141 21.55 -13.42 -9.52
C ASN A 141 20.68 -13.42 -10.77
N HIS A 142 20.07 -14.58 -11.08
CA HIS A 142 19.19 -14.76 -12.21
C HIS A 142 17.79 -15.17 -11.73
N TRP A 143 16.75 -14.72 -12.42
CA TRP A 143 15.39 -15.15 -12.08
C TRP A 143 15.22 -16.67 -12.21
N SER A 144 15.95 -17.28 -13.16
CA SER A 144 15.99 -18.72 -13.37
C SER A 144 16.49 -19.53 -12.17
N ASP A 145 17.20 -18.89 -11.23
CA ASP A 145 17.74 -19.53 -10.02
C ASP A 145 16.67 -19.66 -8.92
N LEU A 146 15.53 -18.97 -9.07
CA LEU A 146 14.45 -19.02 -8.09
C LEU A 146 13.92 -20.45 -7.93
N SER A 147 13.78 -20.87 -6.68
CA SER A 147 13.28 -22.19 -6.29
C SER A 147 12.57 -22.13 -4.94
N PHE A 148 12.06 -23.27 -4.49
CA PHE A 148 11.49 -23.42 -3.14
C PHE A 148 12.53 -23.34 -2.03
N GLU A 149 13.81 -23.45 -2.35
CA GLU A 149 14.92 -23.34 -1.39
C GLU A 149 15.50 -21.91 -1.35
N THR A 150 15.01 -21.02 -2.21
CA THR A 150 15.46 -19.63 -2.26
C THR A 150 15.02 -18.92 -0.99
N ASN A 151 15.98 -18.36 -0.27
CA ASN A 151 15.72 -17.48 0.85
C ASN A 151 15.62 -16.04 0.37
N ALA A 152 14.79 -15.27 1.06
CA ALA A 152 14.62 -13.85 0.87
C ALA A 152 14.66 -13.12 2.20
N GLU A 153 15.25 -11.93 2.20
CA GLU A 153 15.15 -11.03 3.34
C GLU A 153 13.91 -10.14 3.18
N LEU A 154 13.02 -10.12 4.18
CA LEU A 154 11.93 -9.15 4.26
C LEU A 154 12.49 -7.79 4.69
N ILE A 155 12.66 -6.89 3.73
CA ILE A 155 13.23 -5.55 3.92
C ILE A 155 12.19 -4.56 4.44
N GLY A 156 10.94 -4.70 3.98
CA GLY A 156 9.86 -3.81 4.38
C GLY A 156 8.48 -4.46 4.26
N PHE A 157 7.58 -4.06 5.14
CA PHE A 157 6.20 -4.52 5.15
C PHE A 157 5.27 -3.36 5.48
N TRP A 158 4.25 -3.14 4.64
CA TRP A 158 3.25 -2.10 4.85
C TRP A 158 1.86 -2.73 4.90
N ASP A 159 1.21 -2.65 6.06
CA ASP A 159 -0.22 -2.85 6.16
C ASP A 159 -0.94 -1.53 5.85
N ALA A 160 -1.41 -1.40 4.62
CA ALA A 160 -2.08 -0.19 4.16
C ALA A 160 -3.30 0.21 5.00
N GLU A 161 -3.97 -0.75 5.67
CA GLU A 161 -5.09 -0.40 6.55
C GLU A 161 -4.59 0.29 7.81
N THR A 162 -3.53 -0.25 8.44
CA THR A 162 -2.86 0.38 9.59
C THR A 162 -2.28 1.75 9.24
N GLU A 163 -1.62 1.88 8.08
CA GLU A 163 -1.06 3.17 7.62
C GLU A 163 -2.15 4.25 7.45
N LEU A 164 -3.29 3.89 6.86
CA LEU A 164 -4.42 4.80 6.69
C LEU A 164 -5.08 5.18 8.02
N GLU A 165 -5.09 4.30 9.00
CA GLU A 165 -5.62 4.59 10.34
C GLU A 165 -4.71 5.57 11.09
N GLN A 166 -3.40 5.33 11.08
CA GLN A 166 -2.40 6.21 11.70
C GLN A 166 -2.41 7.62 11.07
N LYS A 167 -2.54 7.71 9.73
CA LYS A 167 -2.66 9.01 9.05
C LYS A 167 -3.89 9.79 9.47
N LYS A 168 -5.05 9.13 9.60
CA LYS A 168 -6.29 9.79 10.05
C LYS A 168 -6.19 10.27 11.49
N GLU A 169 -5.59 9.48 12.36
CA GLU A 169 -5.37 9.85 13.76
C GLU A 169 -4.48 11.10 13.84
N LYS A 170 -3.35 11.10 13.11
CA LYS A 170 -2.45 12.26 13.02
C LYS A 170 -3.15 13.51 12.47
N GLU A 171 -3.91 13.38 11.39
CA GLU A 171 -4.70 14.49 10.83
C GLU A 171 -5.75 15.04 11.80
N THR A 172 -6.32 14.17 12.64
CA THR A 172 -7.31 14.57 13.66
C THR A 172 -6.63 15.37 14.76
N LEU A 173 -5.51 14.87 15.30
CA LEU A 173 -4.70 15.56 16.31
C LEU A 173 -4.22 16.93 15.81
N GLU A 174 -3.70 17.01 14.57
CA GLU A 174 -3.26 18.29 13.99
C GLU A 174 -4.40 19.31 13.83
N LYS A 175 -5.63 18.85 13.56
CA LYS A 175 -6.81 19.74 13.48
C LYS A 175 -7.20 20.26 14.86
N GLU A 176 -7.24 19.38 15.86
CA GLU A 176 -7.54 19.75 17.24
C GLU A 176 -6.50 20.74 17.80
N GLU A 177 -5.21 20.53 17.53
CA GLU A 177 -4.15 21.47 17.91
C GLU A 177 -4.32 22.85 17.25
N LYS A 178 -4.65 22.88 15.96
CA LYS A 178 -4.90 24.14 15.23
C LYS A 178 -6.12 24.88 15.78
N GLU A 179 -7.17 24.16 16.17
CA GLU A 179 -8.38 24.73 16.76
C GLU A 179 -8.11 25.30 18.17
N MET A 180 -7.44 24.54 19.04
CA MET A 180 -7.02 25.01 20.36
C MET A 180 -6.09 26.24 20.29
N ALA A 181 -5.17 26.28 19.31
CA ALA A 181 -4.29 27.41 19.10
C ALA A 181 -5.05 28.67 18.62
N LYS A 182 -6.11 28.49 17.83
CA LYS A 182 -6.99 29.57 17.38
C LYS A 182 -7.80 30.14 18.56
N ASP A 183 -8.39 29.27 19.37
CA ASP A 183 -9.17 29.67 20.54
C ASP A 183 -8.34 30.46 21.56
N LYS A 184 -7.10 30.01 21.83
CA LYS A 184 -6.16 30.75 22.68
C LYS A 184 -5.87 32.15 22.12
N LYS A 185 -5.60 32.27 20.82
CA LYS A 185 -5.36 33.57 20.17
C LYS A 185 -6.57 34.50 20.23
N ASP A 186 -7.77 33.97 20.04
CA ASP A 186 -9.00 34.77 20.07
C ASP A 186 -9.33 35.23 21.49
N LYS A 187 -9.08 34.39 22.50
CA LYS A 187 -9.18 34.77 23.93
C LYS A 187 -8.19 35.87 24.31
N GLU A 188 -6.92 35.75 23.89
CA GLU A 188 -5.91 36.80 24.14
C GLU A 188 -6.27 38.13 23.47
N LYS A 189 -6.82 38.11 22.25
CA LYS A 189 -7.27 39.32 21.55
C LYS A 189 -8.43 39.98 22.29
N LYS A 190 -9.39 39.19 22.78
CA LYS A 190 -10.53 39.70 23.56
C LYS A 190 -10.06 40.33 24.87
N ASP A 191 -9.17 39.67 25.59
CA ASP A 191 -8.60 40.17 26.85
C ASP A 191 -7.80 41.48 26.64
N LYS A 192 -7.04 41.58 25.54
CA LYS A 192 -6.32 42.81 25.16
C LYS A 192 -7.29 43.95 24.82
N LYS A 193 -8.38 43.67 24.11
CA LYS A 193 -9.41 44.67 23.77
C LYS A 193 -10.12 45.19 25.02
N GLU A 194 -10.54 44.30 25.91
CA GLU A 194 -11.17 44.67 27.19
C GLU A 194 -10.24 45.50 28.09
N LYS A 195 -8.95 45.15 28.15
CA LYS A 195 -7.94 45.94 28.88
C LYS A 195 -7.75 47.33 28.30
N LYS A 196 -7.80 47.47 26.96
CA LYS A 196 -7.67 48.77 26.28
C LYS A 196 -8.89 49.67 26.54
N GLU A 197 -10.10 49.12 26.42
CA GLU A 197 -11.34 49.84 26.72
C GLU A 197 -11.43 50.28 28.19
N LYS A 198 -10.98 49.45 29.13
CA LYS A 198 -10.93 49.83 30.56
C LYS A 198 -9.93 50.96 30.84
N LYS A 199 -8.79 51.01 30.14
CA LYS A 199 -7.82 52.12 30.25
C LYS A 199 -8.36 53.43 29.68
N GLU A 200 -9.01 53.39 28.52
CA GLU A 200 -9.59 54.58 27.89
C GLU A 200 -10.73 55.19 28.73
N LYS A 201 -11.54 54.36 29.40
CA LYS A 201 -12.59 54.83 30.33
C LYS A 201 -12.03 55.47 31.60
N LYS A 202 -10.84 55.06 32.07
CA LYS A 202 -10.19 55.65 33.25
C LYS A 202 -9.55 57.02 32.97
N ASN A 203 -9.07 57.25 31.75
CA ASN A 203 -8.43 58.52 31.38
C ASN A 203 -9.42 59.65 31.00
N LYS A 204 -10.73 59.34 30.92
CA LYS A 204 -11.80 60.31 30.63
C LYS A 204 -12.57 60.76 31.88
N LYS A 205 -12.13 60.36 33.08
CA LYS A 205 -12.64 60.78 34.40
C LYS A 205 -11.54 61.56 35.10
#